data_AF-A6MZI6-F1
#
_entry.id   AF-A6MZI6-F1
#
_cell.length_a   1.000
_cell.length_b   1.000
_cell.length_c   1.000
_cell.angle_alpha   90.00
_cell.angle_beta   90.00
_cell.angle_gamma   90.00
#
_symmetry.space_group_name_H-M   'P 1'
#
loop_
_entity.id
_entity.type
_entity.pdbx_description
1 polymer ?
#
loop_
_entity_poly.entity_id
_entity_poly.type
_entity_poly.pdbx_seq_one_letter_code
_entity_poly.pdbx_strand_id
1 'polypeptide(L)' 'DFEKKLGEFFKHQIETDPSDVYGDGFRDGIKAVERYGLRKTLDHMKLTGVFPC' A
#
# COMPACT_ATOMS: atom_id res chain seq x y z
N ASP A 1 -16.51 -14.76 9.69
CA ASP A 1 -17.16 -13.60 9.02
C ASP A 1 -16.79 -12.24 9.59
N PHE A 2 -16.80 -12.06 10.92
CA PHE A 2 -16.50 -10.77 11.54
C PHE A 2 -15.13 -10.20 11.14
N GLU A 3 -14.06 -10.99 11.28
CA GLU A 3 -12.68 -10.57 10.96
C GLU A 3 -12.52 -10.18 9.48
N LYS A 4 -13.20 -10.89 8.57
CA LYS A 4 -13.15 -10.60 7.13
C LYS A 4 -13.80 -9.25 6.81
N LYS A 5 -14.99 -8.99 7.37
CA LYS A 5 -15.68 -7.69 7.25
C LYS A 5 -14.90 -6.56 7.90
N LEU A 6 -14.23 -6.84 9.02
CA LEU A 6 -13.37 -5.87 9.69
C LEU A 6 -12.15 -5.52 8.83
N GLY A 7 -11.55 -6.51 8.17
CA GLY A 7 -10.47 -6.28 7.20
C GLY A 7 -10.91 -5.47 5.99
N GLU A 8 -12.08 -5.77 5.42
CA GLU A 8 -12.67 -4.98 4.32
C GLU A 8 -12.97 -3.54 4.74
N PHE A 9 -13.45 -3.33 5.98
CA PHE A 9 -13.70 -1.99 6.54
C PHE A 9 -12.40 -1.18 6.67
N PHE A 10 -11.34 -1.76 7.24
CA PHE A 10 -10.05 -1.07 7.36
C PHE A 10 -9.43 -0.78 6.00
N LYS A 11 -9.48 -1.73 5.06
CA LYS A 11 -9.01 -1.52 3.69
C LYS A 11 -9.72 -0.34 3.03
N HIS A 12 -11.05 -0.30 3.11
CA HIS A 12 -11.83 0.77 2.50
C HIS A 12 -11.51 2.14 3.11
N GLN A 13 -11.38 2.22 4.44
CA GLN A 13 -10.97 3.45 5.13
C GLN A 13 -9.58 3.92 4.66
N ILE A 14 -8.58 3.05 4.57
CA ILE A 14 -7.23 3.42 4.10
C ILE A 14 -7.23 3.90 2.63
N GLU A 15 -8.08 3.29 1.80
CA GLU A 15 -8.21 3.64 0.38
C GLU A 15 -8.95 4.96 0.14
N THR A 16 -9.89 5.33 1.03
CA THR A 16 -10.81 6.46 0.82
C THR A 16 -10.60 7.64 1.77
N ASP A 17 -9.84 7.48 2.85
CA ASP A 17 -9.57 8.56 3.81
C ASP A 17 -8.73 9.65 3.13
N PRO A 18 -9.26 10.89 3.03
CA PRO A 18 -8.61 12.03 2.40
C PRO A 18 -7.56 12.71 3.31
N SER A 19 -7.29 12.18 4.50
CA SER A 19 -6.26 12.69 5.41
C SER A 19 -4.85 12.52 4.83
N ASP A 20 -4.15 13.63 4.62
CA ASP A 20 -2.75 13.67 4.14
C ASP A 20 -1.77 12.88 5.03
N VAL A 21 -2.16 12.58 6.28
CA VAL A 21 -1.29 11.93 7.27
C VAL A 21 -1.36 10.40 7.16
N TYR A 22 -2.41 9.85 6.55
CA TYR A 22 -2.64 8.41 6.48
C TYR A 22 -2.86 7.95 5.03
N GLY A 23 -2.09 6.94 4.64
CA GLY A 23 -2.31 6.20 3.40
C GLY A 23 -1.41 6.58 2.22
N ASP A 24 -0.60 7.65 2.26
CA ASP A 24 0.31 7.98 1.15
C ASP A 24 1.33 6.87 0.91
N GLY A 25 2.02 6.41 1.96
CA GLY A 25 2.94 5.27 1.84
C GLY A 25 2.25 3.97 1.43
N PHE A 26 0.97 3.78 1.78
CA PHE A 26 0.19 2.63 1.34
C PHE A 26 -0.17 2.74 -0.14
N ARG A 27 -0.68 3.90 -0.58
CA ARG A 27 -1.05 4.19 -1.98
C ARG A 27 0.16 4.10 -2.89
N ASP A 28 1.30 4.65 -2.49
CA ASP A 28 2.55 4.57 -3.25
C ASP A 28 3.07 3.14 -3.31
N GLY A 29 3.01 2.40 -2.20
CA GLY A 29 3.35 0.98 -2.17
C GLY A 29 2.46 0.13 -3.07
N ILE A 30 1.14 0.33 -3.04
CA ILE A 30 0.20 -0.37 -3.91
C ILE A 30 0.46 -0.04 -5.38
N LYS A 31 0.62 1.24 -5.75
CA LYS A 31 0.95 1.65 -7.12
C LYS A 31 2.24 1.00 -7.62
N ALA A 32 3.28 0.94 -6.78
CA ALA A 32 4.53 0.28 -7.12
C ALA A 32 4.35 -1.23 -7.35
N VAL A 33 3.58 -1.91 -6.48
CA VAL A 33 3.30 -3.34 -6.61
C VAL A 33 2.44 -3.64 -7.85
N GLU A 34 1.43 -2.84 -8.15
CA GLU A 34 0.59 -2.98 -9.33
C GLU A 34 1.39 -2.79 -10.63
N ARG A 35 2.35 -1.85 -10.63
CA ARG A 35 3.17 -1.54 -11.81
C ARG A 35 4.34 -2.50 -12.03
N TYR A 36 5.03 -2.88 -10.96
CA TYR A 36 6.32 -3.59 -11.03
C TYR A 36 6.26 -5.01 -10.47
N GLY A 37 5.17 -5.37 -9.78
CA GLY A 37 5.05 -6.62 -9.05
C GLY A 37 5.70 -6.56 -7.67
N LEU A 38 5.22 -7.42 -6.76
CA LEU A 38 5.64 -7.44 -5.36
C LEU A 38 7.15 -7.65 -5.19
N ARG A 39 7.73 -8.64 -5.88
CA ARG A 39 9.15 -8.99 -5.73
C ARG A 39 10.07 -7.84 -6.10
N LYS A 40 9.86 -7.24 -7.29
CA LYS A 40 10.69 -6.13 -7.77
C LYS A 40 10.59 -4.90 -6.87
N THR A 41 9.39 -4.62 -6.37
CA THR A 41 9.15 -3.51 -5.44
C THR A 41 9.97 -3.67 -4.16
N LEU A 42 9.94 -4.87 -3.56
CA LEU A 42 10.70 -5.16 -2.35
C LEU A 42 12.21 -5.16 -2.58
N ASP A 43 12.69 -5.70 -3.70
CA ASP A 43 14.11 -5.70 -4.03
C ASP A 43 14.65 -4.26 -4.22
N HIS A 44 13.88 -3.37 -4.85
CA HIS A 44 14.22 -1.95 -4.97
C HIS A 44 14.29 -1.25 -3.61
N MET A 45 13.28 -1.46 -2.75
CA MET A 45 13.26 -0.89 -1.41
C MET A 45 14.43 -1.38 -0.56
N LYS A 46 14.80 -2.66 -0.70
CA LYS A 46 15.96 -3.23 0.00
C LYS A 46 17.27 -2.52 -0.40
N LEU A 47 17.39 -2.11 -1.66
CA LEU A 47 18.59 -1.45 -2.17
C LEU A 47 18.61 0.06 -1.89
N THR A 48 17.47 0.73 -2.02
CA THR A 48 17.37 2.20 -2.08
C THR A 48 16.66 2.84 -0.89
N GLY A 49 15.94 2.05 -0.10
CA GLY A 49 15.11 2.53 1.02
C GLY A 49 13.79 3.19 0.60
N VAL A 50 13.47 3.28 -0.69
CA VAL A 50 12.26 3.95 -1.21
C VAL A 50 11.52 3.08 -2.22
N PHE A 51 10.25 3.40 -2.47
CA PHE A 51 9.47 2.74 -3.53
C PHE A 51 10.04 3.03 -4.92
N PRO A 52 9.96 2.08 -5.86
CA PRO A 52 10.24 2.36 -7.26
C PRO A 52 9.13 3.26 -7.84
N CYS A 53 9.52 4.34 -8.51
CA CYS A 53 8.64 5.26 -9.22
C CYS A 53 8.42 4.89 -10.69
#